data_AF-A0A840Q5C4-F1
#
_entry.id   AF-A0A840Q5C4-F1
#
_cell.length_a   1.000
_cell.length_b   1.000
_cell.length_c   1.000
_cell.angle_alpha   90.00
_cell.angle_beta   90.00
_cell.angle_gamma   90.00
#
_symmetry.space_group_name_H-M   'P 1'
#
loop_
_entity.id
_entity.type
_entity.pdbx_description
1 polymer ?
#
loop_
_entity_poly.entity_id
_entity_poly.type
_entity_poly.pdbx_seq_one_letter_code
_entity_poly.pdbx_strand_id
1 'polypeptide(L)'
;MEDGEVVEQVGPQQQPRVIGGRYQVIQELGRGGMGIVWRAWDQVIGREVAIKELHLPDGVPTAEREVFEERVLREARTAGRLNDPAVVTVHDVLAESGTTYIVMELVRAITLSEQITQQGPLRPEQVADLARQVLSALETAHAAGIVHRDVKPSNIMVADGRVKLADFGIAQTLEDPRLTTSGAIVGSPSFMAPERIKGADASPASDLWSLGATLFFAVEGWMPFERQTTAATLHAVLNEPPRLSRPHGVIGSVITGLLIVDPRARFTAAQVRALLDSVPANGVPEQTHPVAPVTRFAPDPQPKRPRRPWLIAAAVAAVVLFVAGVLVGRFVPVGGGAHAAMDSTLVFGEGGDVETFDLGTDKCGIGKIAAGVPVDSGTSCSDPHDFELYASDSAFGSGDYDMSYPGEAALTDYGEGYCSVYFGSDKVVTPGKQSTLRYVTLIPSEQSWNDKRRTQGDGNSDNDEGSQDIYCLLYSAAGDKLQTPATK
;
A
#
# COMPACT_ATOMS: atom_id res chain seq x y z
N MET A 1 -10.68 -62.14 31.27
CA MET A 1 -9.67 -61.16 30.84
C MET A 1 -9.29 -61.55 29.42
N GLU A 2 -10.01 -61.00 28.46
CA GLU A 2 -9.58 -60.94 27.07
C GLU A 2 -9.78 -59.48 26.70
N ASP A 3 -8.70 -58.72 26.78
CA ASP A 3 -8.67 -57.30 26.44
C ASP A 3 -8.65 -57.20 24.91
N GLY A 4 -9.77 -56.72 24.35
CA GLY A 4 -9.89 -56.41 22.93
C GLY A 4 -9.08 -55.18 22.58
N GLU A 5 -8.03 -55.39 21.80
CA GLU A 5 -7.20 -54.35 21.21
C GLU A 5 -8.01 -53.55 20.18
N VAL A 6 -8.34 -52.31 20.52
CA VAL A 6 -9.01 -51.36 19.63
C VAL A 6 -7.98 -50.89 18.61
N VAL A 7 -8.07 -51.43 17.38
CA VAL A 7 -7.30 -50.95 16.23
C VAL A 7 -7.77 -49.54 15.89
N GLU A 8 -6.95 -48.54 16.21
CA GLU A 8 -7.15 -47.14 15.84
C GLU A 8 -7.11 -47.02 14.31
N GLN A 9 -8.28 -46.73 13.72
CA GLN A 9 -8.39 -46.48 12.29
C GLN A 9 -7.63 -45.20 11.94
N VAL A 10 -6.45 -45.36 11.34
CA VAL A 10 -5.71 -44.30 10.68
C VAL A 10 -6.60 -43.74 9.55
N GLY A 11 -7.06 -42.51 9.72
CA GLY A 11 -7.82 -41.79 8.69
C GLY A 11 -7.07 -41.74 7.35
N PRO A 12 -7.77 -41.51 6.22
CA PRO A 12 -7.17 -41.61 4.89
C PRO A 12 -5.92 -40.73 4.79
N GLN A 13 -4.77 -41.35 4.57
CA GLN A 13 -3.53 -40.63 4.23
C GLN A 13 -3.83 -39.83 2.95
N GLN A 14 -3.95 -38.51 3.08
CA GLN A 14 -4.04 -37.61 1.93
C GLN A 14 -2.82 -37.88 1.06
N GLN A 15 -3.06 -38.41 -0.15
CA GLN A 15 -1.99 -38.62 -1.10
C GLN A 15 -1.28 -37.27 -1.34
N PRO A 16 0.06 -37.23 -1.31
CA PRO A 16 0.78 -35.98 -1.49
C PRO A 16 0.41 -35.37 -2.84
N ARG A 17 -0.02 -34.10 -2.84
CA ARG A 17 -0.37 -33.36 -4.07
C ARG A 17 0.86 -33.30 -4.97
N VAL A 18 0.73 -33.77 -6.22
CA VAL A 18 1.78 -33.69 -7.24
C VAL A 18 1.26 -32.83 -8.39
N ILE A 19 1.99 -31.77 -8.72
CA ILE A 19 1.68 -30.87 -9.83
C ILE A 19 2.42 -31.35 -11.07
N GLY A 20 1.70 -31.45 -12.20
CA GLY A 20 2.24 -31.91 -13.48
C GLY A 20 2.86 -33.30 -13.44
N GLY A 21 2.42 -34.16 -12.50
CA GLY A 21 2.98 -35.51 -12.30
C GLY A 21 4.46 -35.57 -11.92
N ARG A 22 5.09 -34.43 -11.57
CA ARG A 22 6.55 -34.31 -11.35
C ARG A 22 6.90 -33.59 -10.05
N TYR A 23 6.11 -32.60 -9.67
CA TYR A 23 6.46 -31.71 -8.56
C TYR A 23 5.63 -32.05 -7.34
N GLN A 24 6.23 -32.73 -6.37
CA GLN A 24 5.56 -33.08 -5.14
C GLN A 24 5.50 -31.87 -4.21
N VAL A 25 4.30 -31.38 -3.91
CA VAL A 25 4.09 -30.24 -3.01
C VAL A 25 4.50 -30.62 -1.59
N ILE A 26 5.30 -29.77 -0.95
CA ILE A 26 5.78 -29.95 0.42
C ILE A 26 4.99 -29.05 1.38
N GLN A 27 4.92 -27.74 1.09
CA GLN A 27 4.23 -26.76 1.93
C GLN A 27 3.89 -25.49 1.15
N GLU A 28 2.91 -24.73 1.63
CA GLU A 28 2.65 -23.35 1.17
C GLU A 28 3.76 -22.42 1.68
N LEU A 29 4.29 -21.57 0.81
CA LEU A 29 5.26 -20.51 1.15
C LEU A 29 4.56 -19.16 1.35
N GLY A 30 3.46 -18.92 0.63
CA GLY A 30 2.67 -17.71 0.76
C GLY A 30 1.50 -17.68 -0.21
N ARG A 31 0.56 -16.77 0.04
CA ARG A 31 -0.65 -16.57 -0.76
C ARG A 31 -0.92 -15.08 -0.91
N GLY A 32 -1.29 -14.68 -2.11
CA GLY A 32 -1.64 -13.29 -2.45
C GLY A 32 -2.75 -13.22 -3.49
N GLY A 33 -3.06 -12.02 -3.97
CA GLY A 33 -4.16 -11.78 -4.91
C GLY A 33 -4.07 -12.56 -6.23
N MET A 34 -2.86 -12.91 -6.67
CA MET A 34 -2.62 -13.62 -7.93
C MET A 34 -2.48 -15.14 -7.78
N GLY A 35 -2.63 -15.66 -6.56
CA GLY A 35 -2.59 -17.11 -6.28
C GLY A 35 -1.65 -17.51 -5.14
N ILE A 36 -1.11 -18.72 -5.22
CA ILE A 36 -0.39 -19.39 -4.12
C ILE A 36 1.03 -19.76 -4.58
N VAL A 37 2.01 -19.56 -3.71
CA VAL A 37 3.38 -20.03 -3.91
C VAL A 37 3.63 -21.25 -3.04
N TRP A 38 4.05 -22.35 -3.66
CA TRP A 38 4.34 -23.62 -3.01
C TRP A 38 5.84 -23.92 -3.01
N ARG A 39 6.33 -24.54 -1.94
CA ARG A 39 7.59 -25.29 -1.97
C ARG A 39 7.28 -26.69 -2.47
N ALA A 40 7.99 -27.15 -3.49
CA ALA A 40 7.84 -28.49 -4.02
C ALA A 40 9.19 -29.18 -4.24
N TRP A 41 9.17 -30.51 -4.27
CA TRP A 41 10.30 -31.33 -4.67
C TRP A 41 10.14 -31.74 -6.15
N ASP A 42 11.09 -31.37 -6.99
CA ASP A 42 11.19 -31.87 -8.36
C ASP A 42 11.72 -33.32 -8.32
N GLN A 43 10.82 -34.28 -8.54
CA GLN A 43 11.14 -35.71 -8.43
C GLN A 43 12.07 -36.22 -9.54
N VAL A 44 12.20 -35.48 -10.65
CA VAL A 44 13.03 -35.88 -11.80
C VAL A 44 14.44 -35.33 -11.65
N ILE A 45 14.58 -34.03 -11.35
CA ILE A 45 15.91 -33.38 -11.19
C ILE A 45 16.47 -33.62 -9.79
N GLY A 46 15.63 -33.84 -8.78
CA GLY A 46 16.05 -34.07 -7.39
C GLY A 46 16.44 -32.79 -6.66
N ARG A 47 15.61 -31.75 -6.72
CA ARG A 47 15.83 -30.46 -6.02
C ARG A 47 14.53 -29.83 -5.53
N GLU A 48 14.63 -28.98 -4.52
CA GLU A 48 13.51 -28.12 -4.13
C GLU A 48 13.34 -26.96 -5.13
N VAL A 49 12.08 -26.62 -5.40
CA VAL A 49 11.65 -25.52 -6.28
C VAL A 49 10.53 -24.73 -5.61
N ALA A 50 10.35 -23.48 -6.04
CA ALA A 50 9.15 -22.71 -5.76
C ALA A 50 8.19 -22.84 -6.95
N ILE A 51 6.88 -22.98 -6.70
CA ILE A 51 5.86 -23.09 -7.75
C ILE A 51 4.77 -22.06 -7.46
N LYS A 52 4.62 -21.09 -8.36
CA LYS A 52 3.54 -20.11 -8.30
C LYS A 52 2.34 -20.65 -9.08
N GLU A 53 1.30 -21.03 -8.35
CA GLU A 53 -0.01 -21.39 -8.85
C GLU A 53 -0.81 -20.12 -9.11
N LEU A 54 -1.19 -19.87 -10.36
CA LEU A 54 -1.93 -18.68 -10.76
C LEU A 54 -3.44 -18.93 -10.70
N HIS A 55 -4.16 -18.07 -9.99
CA HIS A 55 -5.62 -18.08 -9.96
C HIS A 55 -6.15 -16.94 -10.82
N LEU A 56 -7.06 -17.29 -11.74
CA LEU A 56 -7.84 -16.30 -12.47
C LEU A 56 -9.02 -15.86 -11.60
N PRO A 57 -9.44 -14.58 -11.68
CA PRO A 57 -10.66 -14.12 -11.02
C PRO A 57 -11.88 -14.94 -11.45
N ASP A 58 -12.77 -15.22 -10.50
CA ASP A 58 -14.04 -15.90 -10.78
C ASP A 58 -14.90 -15.06 -11.74
N GLY A 59 -15.50 -15.71 -12.75
CA GLY A 59 -16.42 -15.05 -13.70
C GLY A 59 -15.81 -14.60 -15.03
N VAL A 60 -14.51 -14.82 -15.27
CA VAL A 60 -13.88 -14.56 -16.58
C VAL A 60 -14.35 -15.59 -17.63
N PRO A 61 -14.82 -15.17 -18.82
CA PRO A 61 -15.19 -16.07 -19.91
C PRO A 61 -14.04 -16.99 -20.35
N THR A 62 -14.35 -18.23 -20.74
CA THR A 62 -13.33 -19.23 -21.15
C THR A 62 -12.40 -18.75 -22.26
N ALA A 63 -12.90 -17.97 -23.24
CA ALA A 63 -12.08 -17.43 -24.32
C ALA A 63 -11.04 -16.39 -23.83
N GLU A 64 -11.38 -15.59 -22.82
CA GLU A 64 -10.45 -14.63 -22.22
C GLU A 64 -9.39 -15.33 -21.35
N ARG A 65 -9.77 -16.46 -20.73
CA ARG A 65 -8.87 -17.33 -19.98
C ARG A 65 -7.80 -17.97 -20.87
N GLU A 66 -8.15 -18.46 -22.05
CA GLU A 66 -7.17 -19.02 -22.99
C GLU A 66 -6.14 -17.96 -23.44
N VAL A 67 -6.61 -16.75 -23.76
CA VAL A 67 -5.72 -15.63 -24.14
C VAL A 67 -4.78 -15.24 -22.98
N PHE A 68 -5.27 -15.26 -21.74
CA PHE A 68 -4.44 -15.04 -20.56
C PHE A 68 -3.35 -16.10 -20.41
N GLU A 69 -3.73 -17.37 -20.47
CA GLU A 69 -2.82 -18.49 -20.32
C GLU A 69 -1.72 -18.45 -21.40
N GLU A 70 -2.07 -18.18 -22.66
CA GLU A 70 -1.09 -18.01 -23.73
C GLU A 70 -0.10 -16.85 -23.47
N ARG A 71 -0.60 -15.73 -22.94
CA ARG A 71 0.22 -14.55 -22.64
C ARG A 71 1.19 -14.83 -21.48
N VAL A 72 0.68 -15.41 -20.40
CA VAL A 72 1.47 -15.86 -19.25
C VAL A 72 2.56 -16.84 -19.70
N LEU A 73 2.21 -17.83 -20.52
CA LEU A 73 3.16 -18.81 -21.06
C LEU A 73 4.25 -18.13 -21.90
N ARG A 74 3.88 -17.15 -22.74
CA ARG A 74 4.84 -16.40 -23.55
C ARG A 74 5.79 -15.56 -22.69
N GLU A 75 5.28 -14.82 -21.72
CA GLU A 75 6.08 -13.99 -20.82
C GLU A 75 7.01 -14.87 -19.96
N ALA A 76 6.49 -15.95 -19.36
CA ALA A 76 7.28 -16.87 -18.56
C ALA A 76 8.38 -17.59 -19.36
N ARG A 77 8.13 -17.97 -20.63
CA ARG A 77 9.17 -18.51 -21.52
C ARG A 77 10.26 -17.50 -21.84
N THR A 78 9.91 -16.23 -21.95
CA THR A 78 10.89 -15.16 -22.18
C THR A 78 11.70 -14.91 -20.90
N ALA A 79 11.04 -14.89 -19.74
CA ALA A 79 11.68 -14.76 -18.43
C ALA A 79 12.64 -15.93 -18.13
N GLY A 80 12.28 -17.16 -18.50
CA GLY A 80 13.15 -18.35 -18.36
C GLY A 80 14.42 -18.33 -19.21
N ARG A 81 14.55 -17.38 -20.15
CA ARG A 81 15.78 -17.16 -20.93
C ARG A 81 16.69 -16.10 -20.33
N LEU A 82 16.23 -15.35 -19.33
CA LEU A 82 17.05 -14.37 -18.64
C LEU A 82 18.18 -15.09 -17.90
N ASN A 83 19.40 -14.62 -18.09
CA ASN A 83 20.59 -15.14 -17.41
C ASN A 83 21.28 -13.98 -16.69
N ASP A 84 20.82 -13.70 -15.48
CA ASP A 84 21.40 -12.70 -14.60
C ASP A 84 21.39 -13.25 -13.15
N PRO A 85 22.51 -13.16 -12.41
CA PRO A 85 22.57 -13.67 -11.04
C PRO A 85 21.58 -12.99 -10.09
N ALA A 86 21.12 -11.77 -10.41
CA ALA A 86 20.14 -11.02 -9.65
C ALA A 86 18.69 -11.27 -10.11
N VAL A 87 18.43 -12.21 -11.02
CA VAL A 87 17.09 -12.63 -11.45
C VAL A 87 16.76 -14.00 -10.86
N VAL A 88 15.53 -14.17 -10.37
CA VAL A 88 15.00 -15.51 -10.02
C VAL A 88 14.78 -16.32 -11.29
N THR A 89 15.42 -17.49 -11.35
CA THR A 89 15.36 -18.32 -12.55
C THR A 89 14.00 -19.01 -12.68
N VAL A 90 13.33 -18.84 -13.83
CA VAL A 90 12.17 -19.68 -14.19
C VAL A 90 12.67 -20.98 -14.80
N HIS A 91 12.26 -22.10 -14.23
CA HIS A 91 12.70 -23.44 -14.64
C HIS A 91 11.72 -24.12 -15.59
N ASP A 92 10.42 -23.92 -15.39
CA ASP A 92 9.37 -24.58 -16.16
C ASP A 92 8.05 -23.81 -16.07
N VAL A 93 7.12 -24.09 -16.99
CA VAL A 93 5.75 -23.59 -16.95
C VAL A 93 4.80 -24.71 -17.34
N LEU A 94 3.82 -24.97 -16.47
CA LEU A 94 2.85 -26.05 -16.64
C LEU A 94 1.44 -25.49 -16.70
N ALA A 95 0.57 -26.17 -17.46
CA ALA A 95 -0.86 -25.95 -17.41
C ALA A 95 -1.55 -27.28 -17.09
N GLU A 96 -2.31 -27.34 -16.00
CA GLU A 96 -3.01 -28.54 -15.56
C GLU A 96 -4.39 -28.17 -15.02
N SER A 97 -5.44 -28.82 -15.52
CA SER A 97 -6.84 -28.60 -15.11
C SER A 97 -7.30 -27.13 -15.17
N GLY A 98 -6.81 -26.38 -16.16
CA GLY A 98 -7.10 -24.95 -16.34
C GLY A 98 -6.34 -24.03 -15.38
N THR A 99 -5.37 -24.54 -14.62
CA THR A 99 -4.51 -23.73 -13.74
C THR A 99 -3.11 -23.67 -14.33
N THR A 100 -2.55 -22.46 -14.39
CA THR A 100 -1.17 -22.27 -14.83
C THR A 100 -0.24 -22.23 -13.61
N TYR A 101 0.88 -22.95 -13.72
CA TYR A 101 1.91 -23.05 -12.69
C TYR A 101 3.25 -22.59 -13.27
N ILE A 102 3.91 -21.68 -12.58
CA ILE A 102 5.27 -21.23 -12.93
C ILE A 102 6.24 -21.85 -11.93
N VAL A 103 7.13 -22.72 -12.41
CA VAL A 103 8.16 -23.37 -11.60
C VAL A 103 9.41 -22.52 -11.64
N MET A 104 9.95 -22.16 -10.48
CA MET A 104 11.08 -21.25 -10.35
C MET A 104 12.08 -21.71 -9.28
N GLU A 105 13.24 -21.09 -9.31
CA GLU A 105 14.29 -21.23 -8.30
C GLU A 105 13.73 -20.96 -6.89
N LEU A 106 13.95 -21.89 -5.96
CA LEU A 106 13.66 -21.64 -4.55
C LEU A 106 14.81 -20.84 -3.92
N VAL A 107 14.62 -19.53 -3.80
CA VAL A 107 15.59 -18.66 -3.15
C VAL A 107 15.43 -18.75 -1.63
N ARG A 108 16.49 -19.16 -0.92
CA ARG A 108 16.51 -19.21 0.55
C ARG A 108 17.02 -17.88 1.13
N ALA A 109 16.18 -16.86 1.05
CA ALA A 109 16.49 -15.53 1.55
C ALA A 109 15.21 -14.88 2.10
N ILE A 110 15.37 -13.92 3.00
CA ILE A 110 14.26 -13.04 3.39
C ILE A 110 14.07 -11.97 2.30
N THR A 111 12.89 -11.37 2.26
CA THR A 111 12.62 -10.21 1.40
C THR A 111 13.27 -8.95 1.97
N LEU A 112 13.51 -7.95 1.12
CA LEU A 112 13.98 -6.64 1.54
C LEU A 112 12.98 -6.02 2.53
N SER A 113 11.68 -6.18 2.30
CA SER A 113 10.64 -5.73 3.23
C SER A 113 10.83 -6.30 4.65
N GLU A 114 11.04 -7.61 4.74
CA GLU A 114 11.31 -8.30 6.01
C GLU A 114 12.63 -7.85 6.63
N GLN A 115 13.69 -7.68 5.83
CA GLN A 115 14.97 -7.20 6.32
C GLN A 115 14.85 -5.82 6.96
N ILE A 116 14.23 -4.85 6.27
CA ILE A 116 14.05 -3.49 6.79
C ILE A 116 13.16 -3.50 8.04
N THR A 117 12.10 -4.31 8.05
CA THR A 117 11.20 -4.43 9.22
C THR A 117 11.92 -5.00 10.44
N GLN A 118 12.78 -6.01 10.24
CA GLN A 118 13.46 -6.71 11.34
C GLN A 118 14.75 -6.01 11.81
N GLN A 119 15.50 -5.40 10.89
CA GLN A 119 16.86 -4.89 11.14
C GLN A 119 16.95 -3.36 11.02
N GLY A 120 15.89 -2.70 10.55
CA GLY A 120 15.87 -1.28 10.27
C GLY A 120 16.48 -0.92 8.92
N PRO A 121 16.57 0.39 8.61
CA PRO A 121 16.98 0.85 7.29
C PRO A 121 18.45 0.63 7.00
N LEU A 122 18.78 0.45 5.72
CA LEU A 122 20.13 0.20 5.25
C LEU A 122 20.97 1.49 5.19
N ARG A 123 22.28 1.35 5.36
CA ARG A 123 23.23 2.45 5.14
C ARG A 123 23.33 2.77 3.64
N PRO A 124 23.64 4.03 3.25
CA PRO A 124 23.71 4.43 1.85
C PRO A 124 24.59 3.53 0.97
N GLU A 125 25.70 3.02 1.49
CA GLU A 125 26.59 2.13 0.73
C GLU A 125 25.93 0.79 0.41
N GLN A 126 25.19 0.22 1.37
CA GLN A 126 24.44 -1.03 1.17
C GLN A 126 23.28 -0.82 0.19
N VAL A 127 22.66 0.36 0.21
CA VAL A 127 21.62 0.74 -0.76
C VAL A 127 22.22 0.90 -2.16
N ALA A 128 23.46 1.40 -2.27
CA ALA A 128 24.17 1.46 -3.55
C ALA A 128 24.40 0.06 -4.14
N ASP A 129 24.86 -0.88 -3.31
CA ASP A 129 25.12 -2.26 -3.72
C ASP A 129 23.83 -3.00 -4.12
N LEU A 130 22.75 -2.79 -3.36
CA LEU A 130 21.39 -3.25 -3.68
C LEU A 130 20.95 -2.69 -5.04
N ALA A 131 21.05 -1.37 -5.22
CA ALA A 131 20.64 -0.68 -6.43
C ALA A 131 21.37 -1.18 -7.68
N ARG A 132 22.69 -1.44 -7.59
CA ARG A 132 23.47 -1.96 -8.73
C ARG A 132 22.99 -3.33 -9.19
N GLN A 133 22.64 -4.21 -8.26
CA GLN A 133 22.17 -5.57 -8.56
C GLN A 133 20.75 -5.56 -9.13
N VAL A 134 19.83 -4.82 -8.50
CA VAL A 134 18.45 -4.71 -9.02
C VAL A 134 18.44 -4.02 -10.39
N LEU A 135 19.26 -2.98 -10.59
CA LEU A 135 19.39 -2.33 -11.89
C LEU A 135 19.93 -3.28 -12.96
N SER A 136 20.88 -4.17 -12.62
CA SER A 136 21.38 -5.19 -13.55
C SER A 136 20.26 -6.13 -14.00
N ALA A 137 19.47 -6.63 -13.04
CA ALA A 137 18.33 -7.49 -13.32
C ALA A 137 17.30 -6.81 -14.25
N LEU A 138 16.99 -5.54 -13.99
CA LEU A 138 16.07 -4.75 -14.82
C LEU A 138 16.64 -4.50 -16.22
N GLU A 139 17.90 -4.11 -16.35
CA GLU A 139 18.56 -3.91 -17.65
C GLU A 139 18.54 -5.20 -18.49
N THR A 140 18.86 -6.35 -17.87
CA THR A 140 18.82 -7.66 -18.53
C THR A 140 17.40 -7.99 -19.00
N ALA A 141 16.38 -7.74 -18.18
CA ALA A 141 14.99 -7.98 -18.56
C ALA A 141 14.50 -7.04 -19.67
N HIS A 142 14.80 -5.74 -19.57
CA HIS A 142 14.43 -4.72 -20.54
C HIS A 142 15.07 -5.00 -21.91
N ALA A 143 16.33 -5.46 -21.93
CA ALA A 143 17.01 -5.87 -23.16
C ALA A 143 16.34 -7.09 -23.84
N ALA A 144 15.67 -7.94 -23.06
CA ALA A 144 14.86 -9.05 -23.57
C ALA A 144 13.41 -8.66 -23.91
N GLY A 145 13.05 -7.38 -23.79
CA GLY A 145 11.70 -6.87 -24.05
C GLY A 145 10.68 -7.16 -22.94
N ILE A 146 11.15 -7.47 -21.73
CA ILE A 146 10.30 -7.74 -20.56
C ILE A 146 10.31 -6.50 -19.66
N VAL A 147 9.13 -6.00 -19.29
CA VAL A 147 8.95 -5.00 -18.22
C VAL A 147 8.52 -5.74 -16.95
N HIS A 148 9.10 -5.40 -15.79
CA HIS A 148 8.83 -6.10 -14.54
C HIS A 148 7.44 -5.79 -13.96
N ARG A 149 7.00 -4.52 -14.02
CA ARG A 149 5.67 -4.02 -13.59
C ARG A 149 5.42 -3.97 -12.08
N ASP A 150 6.07 -4.84 -11.30
CA ASP A 150 5.87 -4.94 -9.83
C ASP A 150 7.16 -4.85 -9.00
N VAL A 151 8.06 -3.90 -9.30
CA VAL A 151 9.28 -3.76 -8.50
C VAL A 151 8.93 -3.19 -7.12
N LYS A 152 9.16 -3.94 -6.05
CA LYS A 152 8.90 -3.51 -4.67
C LYS A 152 9.71 -4.34 -3.66
N PRO A 153 9.85 -3.89 -2.39
CA PRO A 153 10.65 -4.58 -1.38
C PRO A 153 10.26 -6.03 -1.11
N SER A 154 9.00 -6.43 -1.27
CA SER A 154 8.56 -7.81 -1.09
C SER A 154 9.02 -8.75 -2.20
N ASN A 155 9.36 -8.21 -3.37
CA ASN A 155 9.77 -8.99 -4.56
C ASN A 155 11.29 -9.03 -4.71
N ILE A 156 12.03 -8.42 -3.78
CA ILE A 156 13.49 -8.38 -3.75
C ILE A 156 13.94 -9.23 -2.59
N MET A 157 14.64 -10.33 -2.89
CA MET A 157 15.15 -11.25 -1.89
C MET A 157 16.64 -10.96 -1.64
N VAL A 158 17.04 -10.99 -0.38
CA VAL A 158 18.35 -10.50 0.08
C VAL A 158 19.02 -11.50 1.03
N ALA A 159 20.23 -11.93 0.69
CA ALA A 159 21.05 -12.81 1.52
C ALA A 159 22.54 -12.61 1.25
N ASP A 160 23.32 -12.43 2.31
CA ASP A 160 24.79 -12.32 2.24
C ASP A 160 25.29 -11.29 1.21
N GLY A 161 24.60 -10.15 1.10
CA GLY A 161 24.94 -9.08 0.14
C GLY A 161 24.54 -9.37 -1.32
N ARG A 162 23.93 -10.54 -1.60
CA ARG A 162 23.35 -10.88 -2.90
C ARG A 162 21.87 -10.55 -2.93
N VAL A 163 21.41 -10.16 -4.11
CA VAL A 163 20.03 -9.80 -4.39
C VAL A 163 19.46 -10.73 -5.46
N LYS A 164 18.18 -11.09 -5.32
CA LYS A 164 17.39 -11.79 -6.34
C LYS A 164 16.06 -11.06 -6.51
N LEU A 165 15.78 -10.57 -7.72
CA LEU A 165 14.50 -9.99 -8.12
C LEU A 165 13.57 -11.11 -8.59
N ALA A 166 12.47 -11.28 -7.85
CA ALA A 166 11.43 -12.26 -8.07
C ALA A 166 10.20 -11.61 -8.72
N ASP A 167 9.27 -12.44 -9.21
CA ASP A 167 7.94 -11.99 -9.63
C ASP A 167 7.94 -10.91 -10.73
N PHE A 168 8.72 -11.14 -11.79
CA PHE A 168 8.48 -10.45 -13.07
C PHE A 168 7.00 -10.61 -13.40
N GLY A 169 6.30 -9.50 -13.67
CA GLY A 169 4.85 -9.33 -13.74
C GLY A 169 4.13 -10.10 -14.85
N ILE A 170 4.52 -11.35 -15.06
CA ILE A 170 3.96 -12.39 -15.93
C ILE A 170 2.44 -12.50 -15.73
N ALA A 171 1.93 -12.21 -14.52
CA ALA A 171 0.51 -12.24 -14.18
C ALA A 171 -0.18 -10.86 -14.17
N GLN A 172 0.57 -9.75 -14.20
CA GLN A 172 0.02 -8.38 -14.11
C GLN A 172 -0.51 -7.83 -15.43
N THR A 173 -0.41 -8.59 -16.52
CA THR A 173 -0.76 -8.12 -17.87
C THR A 173 -2.27 -7.94 -18.12
N LEU A 174 -3.13 -8.29 -17.15
CA LEU A 174 -4.58 -7.99 -17.16
C LEU A 174 -5.02 -7.00 -16.07
N GLU A 175 -4.23 -6.83 -15.01
CA GLU A 175 -4.46 -5.81 -13.96
C GLU A 175 -3.95 -4.44 -14.41
N ASP A 176 -4.29 -4.04 -15.63
CA ASP A 176 -4.27 -2.63 -15.95
C ASP A 176 -5.33 -1.97 -15.03
N PRO A 177 -4.99 -0.93 -14.24
CA PRO A 177 -5.91 -0.30 -13.27
C PRO A 177 -7.23 0.23 -13.86
N ARG A 178 -7.43 0.07 -15.17
CA ARG A 178 -8.68 0.34 -15.89
C ARG A 178 -9.83 -0.61 -15.53
N LEU A 179 -9.60 -1.74 -14.84
CA LEU A 179 -10.58 -2.87 -14.83
C LEU A 179 -10.81 -3.59 -13.49
N THR A 180 -10.75 -2.92 -12.34
CA THR A 180 -11.59 -3.39 -11.22
C THR A 180 -12.97 -2.75 -11.32
N THR A 181 -14.01 -3.57 -11.47
CA THR A 181 -15.43 -3.16 -11.52
C THR A 181 -15.88 -2.30 -10.33
N SER A 182 -15.04 -2.19 -9.29
CA SER A 182 -15.25 -1.43 -8.05
C SER A 182 -14.36 -0.19 -7.88
N GLY A 183 -13.49 0.15 -8.85
CA GLY A 183 -12.55 1.28 -8.73
C GLY A 183 -11.45 1.12 -7.67
N ALA A 184 -11.23 -0.10 -7.16
CA ALA A 184 -10.24 -0.40 -6.13
C ALA A 184 -8.90 -0.84 -6.76
N ILE A 185 -7.84 -0.04 -6.59
CA ILE A 185 -6.49 -0.45 -7.00
C ILE A 185 -6.04 -1.65 -6.16
N VAL A 186 -5.82 -2.80 -6.84
CA VAL A 186 -5.19 -3.97 -6.24
C VAL A 186 -3.67 -3.77 -6.25
N GLY A 187 -3.05 -3.66 -5.07
CA GLY A 187 -1.59 -3.55 -4.92
C GLY A 187 -1.15 -2.52 -3.88
N SER A 188 0.16 -2.27 -3.81
CA SER A 188 0.76 -1.21 -2.97
C SER A 188 1.00 0.04 -3.83
N PRO A 189 0.08 1.02 -3.86
CA PRO A 189 0.16 2.19 -4.75
C PRO A 189 1.45 3.01 -4.55
N SER A 190 2.06 2.94 -3.37
CA SER A 190 3.29 3.64 -3.01
C SER A 190 4.51 3.33 -3.90
N PHE A 191 4.50 2.20 -4.63
CA PHE A 191 5.57 1.82 -5.56
C PHE A 191 5.17 1.97 -7.04
N MET A 192 3.90 2.30 -7.32
CA MET A 192 3.39 2.42 -8.69
C MET A 192 3.83 3.73 -9.32
N ALA A 193 4.20 3.69 -10.60
CA ALA A 193 4.61 4.88 -11.34
C ALA A 193 3.42 5.81 -11.66
N PRO A 194 3.61 7.15 -11.68
CA PRO A 194 2.55 8.12 -11.98
C PRO A 194 1.83 7.86 -13.30
N GLU A 195 2.58 7.49 -14.35
CA GLU A 195 2.00 7.17 -15.65
C GLU A 195 1.09 5.92 -15.60
N ARG A 196 1.40 4.94 -14.75
CA ARG A 196 0.56 3.75 -14.54
C ARG A 196 -0.74 4.09 -13.85
N ILE A 197 -0.69 4.99 -12.86
CA ILE A 197 -1.88 5.50 -12.17
C ILE A 197 -2.78 6.25 -13.16
N LYS A 198 -2.19 7.00 -14.10
CA LYS A 198 -2.90 7.66 -15.21
C LYS A 198 -3.40 6.70 -16.30
N GLY A 199 -3.19 5.40 -16.14
CA GLY A 199 -3.65 4.36 -17.05
C GLY A 199 -2.76 4.12 -18.27
N ALA A 200 -1.53 4.63 -18.30
CA ALA A 200 -0.56 4.29 -19.35
C ALA A 200 0.00 2.86 -19.14
N ASP A 201 0.46 2.25 -20.23
CA ASP A 201 1.09 0.94 -20.17
C ASP A 201 2.43 1.02 -19.41
N ALA A 202 2.77 -0.06 -18.70
CA ALA A 202 4.07 -0.16 -18.04
C ALA A 202 5.22 -0.14 -19.03
N SER A 203 6.26 0.62 -18.69
CA SER A 203 7.46 0.78 -19.51
C SER A 203 8.72 0.54 -18.67
N PRO A 204 9.90 0.39 -19.29
CA PRO A 204 11.18 0.39 -18.57
C PRO A 204 11.34 1.57 -17.60
N ALA A 205 10.84 2.75 -17.97
CA ALA A 205 10.88 3.92 -17.09
C ALA A 205 10.00 3.75 -15.85
N SER A 206 8.89 3.01 -15.96
CA SER A 206 7.99 2.71 -14.83
C SER A 206 8.67 1.81 -13.81
N ASP A 207 9.42 0.79 -14.24
CA ASP A 207 10.23 -0.05 -13.33
C ASP A 207 11.31 0.76 -12.60
N LEU A 208 11.91 1.75 -13.29
CA LEU A 208 12.90 2.65 -12.69
C LEU A 208 12.29 3.56 -11.61
N TRP A 209 11.05 4.03 -11.78
CA TRP A 209 10.33 4.71 -10.71
C TRP A 209 10.13 3.80 -9.50
N SER A 210 9.65 2.58 -9.73
CA SER A 210 9.41 1.60 -8.68
C SER A 210 10.70 1.18 -7.96
N LEU A 211 11.83 1.13 -8.67
CA LEU A 211 13.17 1.02 -8.07
C LEU A 211 13.46 2.23 -7.18
N GLY A 212 13.22 3.46 -7.64
CA GLY A 212 13.39 4.68 -6.84
C GLY A 212 12.61 4.63 -5.52
N ALA A 213 11.34 4.23 -5.57
CA ALA A 213 10.50 4.08 -4.38
C ALA A 213 10.98 2.97 -3.44
N THR A 214 11.51 1.88 -4.02
CA THR A 214 12.13 0.77 -3.26
C THR A 214 13.40 1.23 -2.55
N LEU A 215 14.28 1.97 -3.22
CA LEU A 215 15.53 2.48 -2.64
C LEU A 215 15.25 3.53 -1.56
N PHE A 216 14.22 4.36 -1.76
CA PHE A 216 13.69 5.24 -0.71
C PHE A 216 13.33 4.44 0.53
N PHE A 217 12.47 3.43 0.39
CA PHE A 217 12.06 2.59 1.51
C PHE A 217 13.26 1.93 2.21
N ALA A 218 14.23 1.44 1.44
CA ALA A 218 15.42 0.79 1.97
C ALA A 218 16.29 1.70 2.85
N VAL A 219 16.40 2.99 2.51
CA VAL A 219 17.25 3.94 3.25
C VAL A 219 16.51 4.69 4.35
N GLU A 220 15.22 4.99 4.14
CA GLU A 220 14.39 5.75 5.07
C GLU A 220 13.69 4.85 6.11
N GLY A 221 13.29 3.64 5.71
CA GLY A 221 12.51 2.72 6.55
C GLY A 221 11.00 2.90 6.48
N TRP A 222 10.53 3.83 5.67
CA TRP A 222 9.12 4.16 5.48
C TRP A 222 8.86 4.47 4.00
N MET A 223 7.60 4.43 3.55
CA MET A 223 7.24 4.56 2.14
C MET A 223 7.19 6.03 1.69
N PRO A 224 7.71 6.39 0.50
CA PRO A 224 7.90 7.79 0.07
C PRO A 224 6.61 8.61 -0.01
N PHE A 225 5.53 7.99 -0.49
CA PHE A 225 4.27 8.67 -0.81
C PHE A 225 3.09 8.13 0.00
N GLU A 226 3.34 7.23 0.95
CA GLU A 226 2.26 6.64 1.74
C GLU A 226 1.56 7.72 2.55
N ARG A 227 0.24 7.70 2.45
CA ARG A 227 -0.69 8.52 3.22
C ARG A 227 -1.74 7.60 3.83
N GLN A 228 -2.57 8.15 4.70
CA GLN A 228 -3.58 7.38 5.41
C GLN A 228 -4.66 6.79 4.51
N THR A 229 -4.89 7.38 3.33
CA THR A 229 -5.84 6.87 2.34
C THR A 229 -5.14 6.55 1.02
N THR A 230 -5.70 5.60 0.27
CA THR A 230 -5.25 5.27 -1.09
C THR A 230 -5.30 6.49 -2.00
N ALA A 231 -6.38 7.27 -1.96
CA ALA A 231 -6.53 8.48 -2.78
C ALA A 231 -5.44 9.53 -2.47
N ALA A 232 -5.16 9.78 -1.19
CA ALA A 232 -4.09 10.69 -0.79
C ALA A 232 -2.71 10.17 -1.19
N THR A 233 -2.49 8.85 -1.14
CA THR A 233 -1.25 8.23 -1.61
C THR A 233 -1.08 8.41 -3.11
N LEU A 234 -2.14 8.20 -3.91
CA LEU A 234 -2.11 8.45 -5.35
C LEU A 234 -1.86 9.92 -5.66
N HIS A 235 -2.53 10.83 -4.96
CA HIS A 235 -2.27 12.27 -5.10
C HIS A 235 -0.80 12.60 -4.81
N ALA A 236 -0.24 12.07 -3.72
CA ALA A 236 1.16 12.27 -3.36
C ALA A 236 2.10 11.73 -4.43
N VAL A 237 1.85 10.53 -4.96
CA VAL A 237 2.63 9.96 -6.08
C VAL A 237 2.58 10.85 -7.32
N LEU A 238 1.43 11.45 -7.61
CA LEU A 238 1.22 12.26 -8.81
C LEU A 238 1.80 13.68 -8.70
N ASN A 239 1.81 14.27 -7.51
CA ASN A 239 1.97 15.71 -7.33
C ASN A 239 3.05 16.14 -6.33
N GLU A 240 3.55 15.24 -5.47
CA GLU A 240 4.50 15.61 -4.41
C GLU A 240 5.93 15.12 -4.71
N PRO A 241 6.96 15.90 -4.37
CA PRO A 241 8.34 15.42 -4.41
C PRO A 241 8.63 14.47 -3.23
N PRO A 242 9.54 13.49 -3.40
CA PRO A 242 9.95 12.62 -2.30
C PRO A 242 10.69 13.40 -1.22
N ARG A 243 10.33 13.19 0.05
CA ARG A 243 10.96 13.84 1.21
C ARG A 243 12.03 12.93 1.81
N LEU A 244 13.29 13.14 1.46
CA LEU A 244 14.42 12.40 2.02
C LEU A 244 14.92 13.07 3.31
N SER A 245 15.12 12.27 4.35
CA SER A 245 15.62 12.71 5.66
C SER A 245 17.01 12.17 5.97
N ARG A 246 17.40 11.02 5.42
CA ARG A 246 18.65 10.32 5.74
C ARG A 246 19.72 10.37 4.65
N PRO A 247 19.43 10.06 3.37
CA PRO A 247 20.47 10.03 2.36
C PRO A 247 20.75 11.44 1.84
N HIS A 248 22.05 11.72 1.69
CA HIS A 248 22.57 12.86 0.94
C HIS A 248 23.54 12.36 -0.14
N GLY A 249 23.95 13.24 -1.05
CA GLY A 249 24.91 12.90 -2.10
C GLY A 249 24.33 11.97 -3.17
N VAL A 250 25.12 10.97 -3.60
CA VAL A 250 24.82 10.17 -4.79
C VAL A 250 23.52 9.39 -4.65
N ILE A 251 23.29 8.71 -3.52
CA ILE A 251 22.08 7.91 -3.31
C ILE A 251 20.82 8.78 -3.24
N GLY A 252 20.90 9.94 -2.59
CA GLY A 252 19.80 10.91 -2.63
C GLY A 252 19.51 11.40 -4.05
N SER A 253 20.56 11.63 -4.86
CA SER A 253 20.43 12.06 -6.26
C SER A 253 19.84 10.96 -7.15
N VAL A 254 20.22 9.70 -6.93
CA VAL A 254 19.64 8.54 -7.64
C VAL A 254 18.15 8.41 -7.30
N ILE A 255 17.78 8.45 -6.02
CA ILE A 255 16.38 8.29 -5.60
C ILE A 255 15.53 9.45 -6.16
N THR A 256 15.98 10.69 -6.01
CA THR A 256 15.25 11.87 -6.51
C THR A 256 15.14 11.87 -8.04
N GLY A 257 16.19 11.49 -8.77
CA GLY A 257 16.16 11.40 -10.23
C GLY A 257 15.31 10.25 -10.78
N LEU A 258 15.19 9.15 -10.03
CA LEU A 258 14.28 8.04 -10.34
C LEU A 258 12.81 8.39 -10.03
N LEU A 259 12.56 9.24 -9.03
CA LEU A 259 11.22 9.67 -8.61
C LEU A 259 10.77 10.98 -9.29
N ILE A 260 11.24 11.22 -10.52
CA ILE A 260 10.72 12.30 -11.39
C ILE A 260 9.42 11.82 -12.06
N VAL A 261 8.37 12.65 -11.97
CA VAL A 261 7.02 12.31 -12.42
C VAL A 261 6.95 12.10 -13.93
N ASP A 262 7.52 12.99 -14.75
CA ASP A 262 7.58 12.79 -16.21
C ASP A 262 8.60 11.66 -16.55
N PRO A 263 8.17 10.52 -17.11
CA PRO A 263 9.05 9.41 -17.44
C PRO A 263 10.17 9.77 -18.44
N ARG A 264 10.01 10.85 -19.23
CA ARG A 264 11.05 11.31 -20.17
C ARG A 264 12.13 12.16 -19.51
N ALA A 265 11.83 12.77 -18.37
CA ALA A 265 12.79 13.53 -17.57
C ALA A 265 13.43 12.70 -16.45
N ARG A 266 12.87 11.52 -16.17
CA ARG A 266 13.37 10.53 -15.22
C ARG A 266 14.73 10.00 -15.61
N PHE A 267 15.58 9.71 -14.63
CA PHE A 267 16.87 9.11 -14.89
C PHE A 267 16.74 7.77 -15.61
N THR A 268 17.53 7.63 -16.67
CA THR A 268 17.71 6.38 -17.40
C THR A 268 18.59 5.41 -16.62
N ALA A 269 18.49 4.11 -16.92
CA ALA A 269 19.33 3.08 -16.31
C ALA A 269 20.84 3.41 -16.44
N ALA A 270 21.27 3.91 -17.60
CA ALA A 270 22.65 4.33 -17.83
C ALA A 270 23.10 5.49 -16.93
N GLN A 271 22.24 6.49 -16.70
CA GLN A 271 22.54 7.60 -15.78
C GLN A 271 22.63 7.11 -14.33
N VAL A 272 21.71 6.24 -13.91
CA VAL A 272 21.74 5.63 -12.57
C VAL A 272 23.01 4.80 -12.39
N ARG A 273 23.36 3.97 -13.37
CA ARG A 273 24.59 3.16 -13.35
C ARG A 273 25.83 4.04 -13.16
N ALA A 274 25.98 5.09 -13.97
CA ALA A 274 27.11 6.01 -13.89
C ALA A 274 27.22 6.68 -12.50
N LEU A 275 26.08 7.07 -11.90
CA LEU A 275 26.06 7.59 -10.54
C LEU A 275 26.48 6.53 -9.52
N LEU A 276 25.90 5.34 -9.57
CA LEU A 276 26.24 4.25 -8.64
C LEU A 276 27.71 3.82 -8.74
N ASP A 277 28.30 3.86 -9.93
CA ASP A 277 29.71 3.51 -10.15
C ASP A 277 30.67 4.57 -9.56
N SER A 278 30.19 5.80 -9.32
CA SER A 278 30.98 6.83 -8.61
C SER A 278 31.08 6.61 -7.10
N VAL A 279 30.21 5.77 -6.53
CA VAL A 279 30.29 5.36 -5.13
C VAL A 279 31.25 4.18 -5.05
N PRO A 280 32.35 4.27 -4.27
CA PRO A 280 33.26 3.14 -4.10
C PRO A 280 32.47 1.93 -3.61
N ALA A 281 32.54 0.82 -4.33
CA ALA A 281 32.15 -0.46 -3.75
C ALA A 281 33.05 -0.68 -2.54
N ASN A 282 32.48 -0.93 -1.36
CA ASN A 282 33.29 -1.38 -0.24
C ASN A 282 33.93 -2.71 -0.67
N GLY A 283 35.24 -2.68 -0.93
CA GLY A 283 36.01 -3.82 -1.47
C GLY A 283 36.07 -5.00 -0.50
N VAL A 284 36.31 -6.25 -0.91
CA VAL A 284 36.57 -6.88 -2.23
C VAL A 284 36.16 -8.40 -2.09
N PRO A 285 36.41 -9.32 -3.05
CA PRO A 285 35.45 -10.34 -3.49
C PRO A 285 35.75 -11.75 -2.93
N GLU A 286 34.75 -12.63 -2.83
CA GLU A 286 35.08 -14.05 -2.79
C GLU A 286 35.07 -14.60 -4.21
N GLN A 287 36.23 -15.12 -4.60
CA GLN A 287 36.59 -15.53 -5.95
C GLN A 287 35.55 -16.48 -6.55
N THR A 288 35.19 -16.21 -7.80
CA THR A 288 34.54 -17.16 -8.69
C THR A 288 35.44 -18.38 -8.88
N HIS A 289 35.16 -19.43 -8.11
CA HIS A 289 35.34 -20.79 -8.59
C HIS A 289 34.00 -21.24 -9.19
N PRO A 290 33.97 -21.90 -10.36
CA PRO A 290 32.77 -22.59 -10.81
C PRO A 290 32.48 -23.71 -9.81
N VAL A 291 31.56 -23.46 -8.88
CA VAL A 291 31.04 -24.48 -7.97
C VAL A 291 30.12 -25.35 -8.81
N ALA A 292 30.63 -26.51 -9.25
CA ALA A 292 29.78 -27.65 -9.57
C ALA A 292 28.85 -27.92 -8.38
N PRO A 293 27.58 -28.32 -8.57
CA PRO A 293 26.66 -28.52 -7.47
C PRO A 293 27.16 -29.69 -6.61
N VAL A 294 27.78 -29.37 -5.47
CA VAL A 294 28.12 -30.36 -4.45
C VAL A 294 27.02 -30.32 -3.40
N THR A 295 26.14 -31.31 -3.45
CA THR A 295 25.19 -31.62 -2.39
C THR A 295 25.97 -31.93 -1.11
N ARG A 296 26.02 -31.00 -0.15
CA ARG A 296 26.44 -31.29 1.22
C ARG A 296 25.22 -31.20 2.12
N PHE A 297 24.84 -32.32 2.70
CA PHE A 297 23.81 -32.40 3.73
C PHE A 297 24.29 -31.65 4.98
N ALA A 298 23.49 -30.67 5.43
CA ALA A 298 23.66 -30.07 6.74
C ALA A 298 23.09 -31.03 7.82
N PRO A 299 23.65 -31.08 9.04
CA PRO A 299 23.08 -31.85 10.14
C PRO A 299 21.71 -31.30 10.56
N ASP A 300 20.82 -32.22 10.93
CA ASP A 300 19.44 -31.99 11.35
C ASP A 300 19.34 -30.97 12.51
N PRO A 301 18.52 -29.91 12.42
CA PRO A 301 18.38 -28.95 13.51
C PRO A 301 17.63 -29.57 14.69
N GLN A 302 18.22 -29.52 15.88
CA GLN A 302 17.60 -29.97 17.12
C GLN A 302 16.36 -29.13 17.51
N PRO A 303 15.29 -29.76 18.03
CA PRO A 303 14.05 -29.07 18.37
C PRO A 303 14.22 -28.17 19.60
N LYS A 304 13.89 -26.88 19.47
CA LYS A 304 13.81 -25.94 20.60
C LYS A 304 12.53 -26.20 21.41
N ARG A 305 12.68 -26.34 22.73
CA ARG A 305 11.60 -26.54 23.71
C ARG A 305 10.53 -25.42 23.65
N PRO A 306 9.23 -25.74 23.85
CA PRO A 306 8.15 -24.76 23.72
C PRO A 306 8.10 -23.83 24.94
N ARG A 307 7.91 -22.54 24.68
CA ARG A 307 7.59 -21.54 25.70
C ARG A 307 6.07 -21.46 25.90
N ARG A 308 5.65 -21.85 27.11
CA ARG A 308 4.40 -21.57 27.85
C ARG A 308 3.08 -21.40 27.04
N PRO A 309 2.14 -22.37 27.10
CA PRO A 309 0.95 -22.47 26.23
C PRO A 309 -0.23 -21.53 26.56
N TRP A 310 -0.21 -20.83 27.69
CA TRP A 310 -1.29 -19.94 28.13
C TRP A 310 -1.54 -18.69 27.26
N LEU A 311 -0.55 -18.21 26.50
CA LEU A 311 -0.73 -17.05 25.60
C LEU A 311 -1.48 -17.43 24.32
N ILE A 312 -1.34 -18.68 23.87
CA ILE A 312 -2.08 -19.21 22.71
C ILE A 312 -3.53 -19.46 23.08
N ALA A 313 -3.81 -19.94 24.31
CA ALA A 313 -5.18 -20.14 24.78
C ALA A 313 -5.99 -18.83 24.85
N ALA A 314 -5.36 -17.70 25.23
CA ALA A 314 -6.01 -16.39 25.25
C ALA A 314 -6.31 -15.86 23.83
N ALA A 315 -5.38 -16.07 22.88
CA ALA A 315 -5.57 -15.68 21.49
C ALA A 315 -6.65 -16.52 20.78
N VAL A 316 -6.70 -17.83 21.06
CA VAL A 316 -7.72 -18.73 20.50
C VAL A 316 -9.10 -18.42 21.09
N ALA A 317 -9.21 -18.07 22.37
CA ALA A 317 -10.48 -17.65 22.97
C ALA A 317 -11.02 -16.34 22.34
N ALA A 318 -10.14 -15.39 22.00
CA ALA A 318 -10.52 -14.15 21.32
C ALA A 318 -11.01 -14.42 19.89
N VAL A 319 -10.36 -15.33 19.15
CA VAL A 319 -10.78 -15.72 17.80
C VAL A 319 -12.09 -16.51 17.82
N VAL A 320 -12.29 -17.40 18.80
CA VAL A 320 -13.55 -18.17 18.93
C VAL A 320 -14.72 -17.25 19.29
N LEU A 321 -14.53 -16.25 20.14
CA LEU A 321 -15.55 -15.22 20.42
C LEU A 321 -15.85 -14.37 19.18
N PHE A 322 -14.84 -14.06 18.36
CA PHE A 322 -15.01 -13.31 17.12
C PHE A 322 -15.79 -14.13 16.07
N VAL A 323 -15.46 -15.40 15.87
CA VAL A 323 -16.15 -16.30 14.94
C VAL A 323 -17.56 -16.64 15.40
N ALA A 324 -17.78 -16.79 16.71
CA ALA A 324 -19.13 -16.98 17.26
C ALA A 324 -20.02 -15.74 17.09
N GLY A 325 -19.45 -14.52 17.14
CA GLY A 325 -20.16 -13.28 16.83
C GLY A 325 -20.62 -13.20 15.36
N VAL A 326 -19.77 -13.65 14.43
CA VAL A 326 -20.05 -13.66 12.98
C VAL A 326 -21.19 -14.63 12.61
N LEU A 327 -21.33 -15.76 13.31
CA LEU A 327 -22.37 -16.76 13.01
C LEU A 327 -23.76 -16.45 13.60
N VAL A 328 -23.86 -15.55 14.58
CA VAL A 328 -25.14 -15.21 15.25
C VAL A 328 -25.82 -13.96 14.64
N GLY A 329 -25.26 -13.38 13.57
CA GLY A 329 -25.90 -12.24 12.90
C GLY A 329 -25.98 -10.97 13.73
N ARG A 330 -25.19 -10.89 14.83
CA ARG A 330 -24.84 -9.63 15.48
C ARG A 330 -23.47 -9.22 14.98
N PHE A 331 -23.44 -8.51 13.86
CA PHE A 331 -22.33 -7.60 13.58
C PHE A 331 -22.12 -6.76 14.85
N VAL A 332 -20.97 -6.90 15.50
CA VAL A 332 -20.41 -5.76 16.21
C VAL A 332 -19.97 -4.85 15.08
N PRO A 333 -20.64 -3.70 14.85
CA PRO A 333 -20.14 -2.75 13.90
C PRO A 333 -18.72 -2.40 14.36
N VAL A 334 -17.72 -2.56 13.49
CA VAL A 334 -16.55 -1.68 13.57
C VAL A 334 -17.12 -0.31 13.22
N GLY A 335 -17.68 0.34 14.23
CA GLY A 335 -18.41 1.56 14.07
C GLY A 335 -17.49 2.65 13.56
N GLY A 336 -18.08 3.58 12.83
CA GLY A 336 -18.25 4.92 13.40
C GLY A 336 -18.54 4.82 14.90
N GLY A 337 -17.51 4.54 15.69
CA GLY A 337 -17.52 4.91 17.08
C GLY A 337 -17.40 6.42 17.03
N ALA A 338 -18.53 7.12 17.18
CA ALA A 338 -18.52 8.52 17.53
C ALA A 338 -17.40 8.70 18.54
N HIS A 339 -16.34 9.43 18.16
CA HIS A 339 -15.31 9.78 19.12
C HIS A 339 -16.05 10.40 20.29
N ALA A 340 -15.72 10.02 21.53
CA ALA A 340 -16.47 10.55 22.68
C ALA A 340 -16.50 12.10 22.70
N ALA A 341 -15.54 12.74 22.02
CA ALA A 341 -15.39 14.18 21.81
C ALA A 341 -16.14 14.75 20.59
N MET A 342 -16.75 13.94 19.74
CA MET A 342 -17.38 14.39 18.51
C MET A 342 -18.87 14.63 18.71
N ASP A 343 -19.36 15.76 18.23
CA ASP A 343 -20.79 16.07 18.14
C ASP A 343 -21.33 15.76 16.74
N SER A 344 -22.66 15.74 16.63
CA SER A 344 -23.35 15.49 15.36
C SER A 344 -22.94 16.50 14.29
N THR A 345 -22.64 15.98 13.10
CA THR A 345 -22.38 16.78 11.89
C THR A 345 -23.53 17.76 11.63
N LEU A 346 -23.18 18.98 11.21
CA LEU A 346 -24.15 20.01 10.82
C LEU A 346 -23.98 20.37 9.35
N VAL A 347 -25.08 20.70 8.69
CA VAL A 347 -25.08 21.17 7.30
C VAL A 347 -25.00 22.70 7.29
N PHE A 348 -24.09 23.31 6.52
CA PHE A 348 -23.99 24.76 6.39
C PHE A 348 -24.41 25.26 5.00
N GLY A 349 -24.83 26.52 4.93
CA GLY A 349 -25.37 27.16 3.73
C GLY A 349 -26.88 27.11 3.67
N GLU A 350 -27.47 27.71 2.63
CA GLU A 350 -28.92 27.85 2.50
C GLU A 350 -29.63 26.50 2.64
N GLY A 351 -30.66 26.46 3.49
CA GLY A 351 -31.43 25.26 3.80
C GLY A 351 -30.75 24.26 4.75
N GLY A 352 -29.54 24.54 5.23
CA GLY A 352 -28.83 23.73 6.23
C GLY A 352 -29.11 24.13 7.69
N ASP A 353 -28.46 23.44 8.62
CA ASP A 353 -28.49 23.74 10.06
C ASP A 353 -27.84 25.09 10.40
N VAL A 354 -26.78 25.47 9.66
CA VAL A 354 -26.03 26.72 9.83
C VAL A 354 -26.16 27.54 8.56
N GLU A 355 -27.18 28.39 8.48
CA GLU A 355 -27.50 29.14 7.25
C GLU A 355 -26.35 30.03 6.76
N THR A 356 -25.54 30.58 7.67
CA THR A 356 -24.39 31.43 7.35
C THR A 356 -23.15 30.90 8.06
N PHE A 357 -22.12 30.56 7.28
CA PHE A 357 -20.79 30.20 7.77
C PHE A 357 -19.73 31.00 7.01
N ASP A 358 -19.21 32.04 7.65
CA ASP A 358 -18.16 32.90 7.12
C ASP A 358 -17.23 33.37 8.26
N LEU A 359 -15.96 32.97 8.19
CA LEU A 359 -14.92 33.41 9.13
C LEU A 359 -13.98 34.45 8.50
N GLY A 360 -14.26 34.90 7.27
CA GLY A 360 -13.36 35.73 6.48
C GLY A 360 -11.99 35.05 6.32
N THR A 361 -10.94 35.75 6.74
CA THR A 361 -9.56 35.22 6.74
C THR A 361 -9.16 34.56 8.06
N ASP A 362 -10.02 34.61 9.08
CA ASP A 362 -9.73 34.10 10.40
C ASP A 362 -9.96 32.58 10.48
N LYS A 363 -9.32 31.95 11.47
CA LYS A 363 -9.47 30.52 11.77
C LYS A 363 -10.17 30.26 13.10
N CYS A 364 -10.43 31.31 13.87
CA CYS A 364 -11.11 31.21 15.15
C CYS A 364 -12.32 32.12 15.13
N GLY A 365 -13.35 31.77 15.89
CA GLY A 365 -14.59 32.54 15.88
C GLY A 365 -15.23 32.70 17.25
N ILE A 366 -16.18 33.63 17.28
CA ILE A 366 -16.97 33.98 18.46
C ILE A 366 -18.40 33.50 18.25
N GLY A 367 -19.00 32.93 19.29
CA GLY A 367 -20.35 32.38 19.25
C GLY A 367 -20.40 30.85 19.36
N LYS A 368 -21.59 30.29 19.19
CA LYS A 368 -21.82 28.85 19.36
C LYS A 368 -22.03 28.19 18.01
N ILE A 369 -21.47 27.01 17.83
CA ILE A 369 -21.74 26.15 16.68
C ILE A 369 -22.95 25.28 17.03
N ALA A 370 -24.12 25.63 16.49
CA ALA A 370 -25.37 24.91 16.71
C ALA A 370 -26.36 25.20 15.59
N ALA A 371 -27.32 24.29 15.39
CA ALA A 371 -28.40 24.48 14.43
C ALA A 371 -29.20 25.78 14.73
N GLY A 372 -29.45 26.57 13.68
CA GLY A 372 -30.13 27.86 13.72
C GLY A 372 -29.28 29.03 14.24
N VAL A 373 -27.99 28.81 14.50
CA VAL A 373 -27.07 29.88 14.94
C VAL A 373 -26.11 30.21 13.79
N PRO A 374 -26.12 31.46 13.27
CA PRO A 374 -25.17 31.86 12.24
C PRO A 374 -23.75 31.93 12.81
N VAL A 375 -22.77 31.65 11.96
CA VAL A 375 -21.34 31.70 12.27
C VAL A 375 -20.69 32.71 11.31
N ASP A 376 -20.64 33.97 11.71
CA ASP A 376 -20.22 35.10 10.86
C ASP A 376 -19.19 36.04 11.55
N SER A 377 -18.62 35.60 12.69
CA SER A 377 -17.73 36.40 13.52
C SER A 377 -16.38 35.72 13.72
N GLY A 378 -15.41 36.09 12.88
CA GLY A 378 -14.01 35.71 12.99
C GLY A 378 -13.24 36.51 14.05
N THR A 379 -12.21 35.90 14.63
CA THR A 379 -11.24 36.54 15.54
C THR A 379 -9.87 35.88 15.43
N SER A 380 -8.82 36.58 15.86
CA SER A 380 -7.50 36.00 16.03
C SER A 380 -7.52 34.85 17.05
N CYS A 381 -6.89 33.73 16.71
CA CYS A 381 -6.73 32.59 17.62
C CYS A 381 -5.85 32.88 18.84
N SER A 382 -5.14 34.01 18.84
CA SER A 382 -4.37 34.47 20.01
C SER A 382 -5.25 35.17 21.05
N ASP A 383 -6.46 35.60 20.67
CA ASP A 383 -7.44 36.20 21.56
C ASP A 383 -8.42 35.12 22.08
N PRO A 384 -9.12 35.36 23.21
CA PRO A 384 -10.13 34.43 23.71
C PRO A 384 -11.25 34.18 22.70
N HIS A 385 -11.39 32.93 22.24
CA HIS A 385 -12.34 32.53 21.20
C HIS A 385 -13.19 31.32 21.60
N ASP A 386 -14.34 31.13 20.97
CA ASP A 386 -15.27 30.06 21.34
C ASP A 386 -14.99 28.76 20.57
N PHE A 387 -14.52 28.85 19.32
CA PHE A 387 -14.18 27.70 18.50
C PHE A 387 -13.03 27.99 17.53
N GLU A 388 -12.39 26.93 17.03
CA GLU A 388 -11.26 26.98 16.10
C GLU A 388 -11.45 26.00 14.94
N LEU A 389 -11.24 26.49 13.72
CA LEU A 389 -11.14 25.72 12.49
C LEU A 389 -9.76 25.06 12.42
N TYR A 390 -9.72 23.77 12.75
CA TYR A 390 -8.45 23.04 12.80
C TYR A 390 -8.14 22.27 11.51
N ALA A 391 -9.13 21.99 10.67
CA ALA A 391 -8.93 21.38 9.37
C ALA A 391 -10.07 21.75 8.42
N SER A 392 -9.75 21.85 7.13
CA SER A 392 -10.73 21.95 6.05
C SER A 392 -10.23 21.14 4.87
N ASP A 393 -11.13 20.70 4.00
CA ASP A 393 -10.79 19.96 2.79
C ASP A 393 -11.91 20.12 1.75
N SER A 394 -11.53 20.22 0.48
CA SER A 394 -12.49 20.17 -0.63
C SER A 394 -12.90 18.72 -0.83
N ALA A 395 -14.15 18.41 -0.46
CA ALA A 395 -14.62 17.04 -0.38
C ALA A 395 -14.33 16.27 -1.68
N PHE A 396 -13.74 15.09 -1.55
CA PHE A 396 -13.40 14.22 -2.69
C PHE A 396 -12.42 14.83 -3.70
N GLY A 397 -11.64 15.84 -3.30
CA GLY A 397 -10.68 16.49 -4.19
C GLY A 397 -11.35 17.33 -5.28
N SER A 398 -12.51 17.93 -4.98
CA SER A 398 -13.35 18.74 -5.90
C SER A 398 -12.70 20.02 -6.44
N GLY A 399 -11.37 20.12 -6.40
CA GLY A 399 -10.63 20.94 -7.36
C GLY A 399 -10.82 20.48 -8.81
N ASP A 400 -11.52 19.37 -9.06
CA ASP A 400 -12.06 18.97 -10.35
C ASP A 400 -13.56 19.36 -10.46
N TYR A 401 -13.83 20.31 -11.36
CA TYR A 401 -14.94 21.29 -11.28
C TYR A 401 -16.33 20.79 -11.72
N ASP A 402 -16.53 19.47 -11.85
CA ASP A 402 -17.74 18.87 -12.44
C ASP A 402 -18.35 17.73 -11.59
N MET A 403 -18.18 17.80 -10.27
CA MET A 403 -18.78 16.81 -9.37
C MET A 403 -20.22 17.21 -9.00
N SER A 404 -21.17 16.33 -9.33
CA SER A 404 -22.55 16.41 -8.81
C SER A 404 -22.57 16.25 -7.29
N TYR A 405 -23.54 16.88 -6.61
CA TYR A 405 -23.68 16.75 -5.16
C TYR A 405 -23.76 15.26 -4.75
N PRO A 406 -22.82 14.75 -3.95
CA PRO A 406 -22.71 13.31 -3.65
C PRO A 406 -23.77 12.82 -2.65
N GLY A 407 -24.57 13.73 -2.09
CA GLY A 407 -25.56 13.45 -1.05
C GLY A 407 -25.01 13.67 0.36
N GLU A 408 -25.90 14.09 1.25
CA GLU A 408 -25.56 14.47 2.63
C GLU A 408 -24.91 13.31 3.39
N ALA A 409 -25.45 12.09 3.30
CA ALA A 409 -24.91 10.92 3.98
C ALA A 409 -23.45 10.61 3.58
N ALA A 410 -23.11 10.78 2.29
CA ALA A 410 -21.74 10.56 1.81
C ALA A 410 -20.77 11.65 2.30
N LEU A 411 -21.23 12.90 2.36
CA LEU A 411 -20.44 14.01 2.91
C LEU A 411 -20.27 13.89 4.41
N THR A 412 -21.30 13.45 5.13
CA THR A 412 -21.23 13.14 6.56
C THR A 412 -20.18 12.06 6.79
N ASP A 413 -20.31 10.88 6.18
CA ASP A 413 -19.35 9.79 6.37
C ASP A 413 -17.90 10.21 6.07
N TYR A 414 -17.69 10.98 5.00
CA TYR A 414 -16.38 11.52 4.64
C TYR A 414 -15.87 12.53 5.67
N GLY A 415 -16.69 13.52 6.02
CA GLY A 415 -16.32 14.63 6.90
C GLY A 415 -16.07 14.17 8.33
N GLU A 416 -16.91 13.27 8.85
CA GLU A 416 -16.72 12.65 10.17
C GLU A 416 -15.39 11.89 10.25
N GLY A 417 -15.06 11.12 9.21
CA GLY A 417 -13.78 10.43 9.09
C GLY A 417 -12.59 11.38 9.00
N TYR A 418 -12.68 12.41 8.15
CA TYR A 418 -11.65 13.43 7.96
C TYR A 418 -11.37 14.19 9.27
N CYS A 419 -12.41 14.75 9.89
CA CYS A 419 -12.29 15.51 11.13
C CYS A 419 -11.77 14.64 12.28
N SER A 420 -12.28 13.41 12.43
CA SER A 420 -11.81 12.46 13.44
C SER A 420 -10.30 12.20 13.37
N VAL A 421 -9.79 11.93 12.16
CA VAL A 421 -8.37 11.70 11.91
C VAL A 421 -7.53 12.91 12.33
N TYR A 422 -7.92 14.11 11.90
CA TYR A 422 -7.15 15.31 12.18
C TYR A 422 -7.24 15.72 13.66
N PHE A 423 -8.38 15.50 14.31
CA PHE A 423 -8.52 15.67 15.75
C PHE A 423 -7.61 14.70 16.51
N GLY A 424 -7.50 13.45 16.05
CA GLY A 424 -6.60 12.43 16.61
C GLY A 424 -5.11 12.72 16.39
N SER A 425 -4.75 13.44 15.33
CA SER A 425 -3.37 13.75 14.94
C SER A 425 -2.64 14.71 15.88
N ASP A 426 -1.35 14.93 15.64
CA ASP A 426 -0.54 15.92 16.37
C ASP A 426 -0.82 17.38 15.96
N LYS A 427 -1.80 17.62 15.07
CA LYS A 427 -2.29 18.95 14.70
C LYS A 427 -3.04 19.64 15.85
N VAL A 428 -3.83 18.86 16.60
CA VAL A 428 -4.48 19.32 17.85
C VAL A 428 -3.59 18.95 19.03
N VAL A 429 -2.99 19.96 19.66
CA VAL A 429 -1.93 19.81 20.67
C VAL A 429 -2.40 19.89 22.11
N THR A 430 -3.69 20.12 22.34
CA THR A 430 -4.27 20.21 23.69
C THR A 430 -4.08 18.90 24.47
N PRO A 431 -3.40 18.92 25.64
CA PRO A 431 -3.26 17.75 26.48
C PRO A 431 -4.62 17.18 26.90
N GLY A 432 -4.80 15.86 26.77
CA GLY A 432 -6.07 15.23 27.09
C GLY A 432 -7.23 15.71 26.20
N LYS A 433 -6.97 16.10 24.94
CA LYS A 433 -7.96 16.60 23.98
C LYS A 433 -9.29 15.83 23.95
N GLN A 434 -9.27 14.51 24.13
CA GLN A 434 -10.49 13.68 24.14
C GLN A 434 -11.46 13.99 25.29
N SER A 435 -10.97 14.54 26.41
CA SER A 435 -11.78 14.91 27.57
C SER A 435 -11.95 16.41 27.77
N THR A 436 -11.16 17.23 27.07
CA THR A 436 -11.13 18.69 27.24
C THR A 436 -11.74 19.45 26.07
N LEU A 437 -11.79 18.82 24.89
CA LEU A 437 -12.33 19.42 23.68
C LEU A 437 -13.50 18.61 23.14
N ARG A 438 -14.36 19.31 22.43
CA ARG A 438 -15.33 18.77 21.49
C ARG A 438 -14.97 19.18 20.07
N TYR A 439 -15.46 18.45 19.08
CA TYR A 439 -15.38 18.86 17.70
C TYR A 439 -16.64 18.51 16.91
N VAL A 440 -16.91 19.30 15.89
CA VAL A 440 -18.06 19.16 14.99
C VAL A 440 -17.58 19.27 13.55
N THR A 441 -18.21 18.48 12.69
CA THR A 441 -18.02 18.53 11.24
C THR A 441 -19.10 19.43 10.65
N LEU A 442 -18.71 20.39 9.80
CA LEU A 442 -19.63 21.12 8.94
C LEU A 442 -19.49 20.65 7.49
N ILE A 443 -20.60 20.26 6.88
CA ILE A 443 -20.68 19.85 5.48
C ILE A 443 -21.57 20.82 4.69
N PRO A 444 -21.31 21.07 3.40
CA PRO A 444 -22.10 22.03 2.62
C PRO A 444 -23.50 21.47 2.30
N SER A 445 -24.50 22.34 2.28
CA SER A 445 -25.83 22.01 1.73
C SER A 445 -25.74 21.75 0.23
N GLU A 446 -26.72 21.04 -0.32
CA GLU A 446 -26.81 20.82 -1.78
C GLU A 446 -26.84 22.15 -2.53
N GLN A 447 -27.51 23.17 -1.98
CA GLN A 447 -27.56 24.49 -2.58
C GLN A 447 -26.19 25.17 -2.58
N SER A 448 -25.51 25.22 -1.42
CA SER A 448 -24.14 25.76 -1.29
C SER A 448 -23.16 25.07 -2.26
N TRP A 449 -23.25 23.73 -2.37
CA TRP A 449 -22.45 22.93 -3.30
C TRP A 449 -22.68 23.33 -4.77
N ASN A 450 -23.95 23.57 -5.12
CA ASN A 450 -24.38 23.86 -6.47
C ASN A 450 -24.13 25.33 -6.86
N ASP A 451 -24.22 26.25 -5.90
CA ASP A 451 -23.96 27.68 -6.11
C ASP A 451 -22.48 27.92 -6.41
N LYS A 452 -21.56 27.23 -5.70
CA LYS A 452 -20.12 27.25 -6.01
C LYS A 452 -19.80 26.84 -7.45
N ARG A 453 -20.54 25.87 -7.96
CA ARG A 453 -20.40 25.39 -9.34
C ARG A 453 -20.94 26.40 -10.37
N ARG A 454 -21.93 27.23 -10.01
CA ARG A 454 -22.48 28.28 -10.89
C ARG A 454 -21.55 29.49 -10.97
N THR A 455 -21.04 29.98 -9.84
CA THR A 455 -20.17 31.18 -9.75
C THR A 455 -18.81 31.00 -10.42
N GLN A 456 -18.34 29.77 -10.63
CA GLN A 456 -17.11 29.53 -11.40
C GLN A 456 -17.33 29.47 -12.92
N GLY A 457 -18.57 29.23 -13.39
CA GLY A 457 -18.90 29.13 -14.81
C GLY A 457 -19.11 30.48 -15.52
N ASP A 458 -19.35 31.55 -14.77
CA ASP A 458 -19.69 32.88 -15.28
C ASP A 458 -18.50 33.85 -15.42
N GLY A 459 -17.30 33.44 -14.99
CA GLY A 459 -16.06 34.20 -15.11
C GLY A 459 -16.00 35.48 -14.25
N ASN A 460 -16.95 35.68 -13.33
CA ASN A 460 -17.02 36.85 -12.47
C ASN A 460 -16.83 36.45 -11.00
N SER A 461 -15.59 36.55 -10.49
CA SER A 461 -15.16 36.03 -9.18
C SER A 461 -15.64 36.81 -7.95
N ASP A 462 -16.51 37.80 -8.12
CA ASP A 462 -16.70 38.83 -7.09
C ASP A 462 -17.80 38.50 -6.06
N ASN A 463 -18.62 37.46 -6.28
CA ASN A 463 -19.61 36.97 -5.31
C ASN A 463 -19.60 35.44 -5.24
N ASP A 464 -18.69 34.88 -4.43
CA ASP A 464 -18.56 33.43 -4.24
C ASP A 464 -19.60 32.94 -3.20
N GLU A 465 -20.86 32.81 -3.60
CA GLU A 465 -21.99 32.54 -2.69
C GLU A 465 -22.10 31.07 -2.20
N GLY A 466 -21.23 30.15 -2.65
CA GLY A 466 -21.29 28.73 -2.28
C GLY A 466 -19.93 28.11 -1.90
N SER A 467 -19.96 26.93 -1.28
CA SER A 467 -18.76 26.15 -0.95
C SER A 467 -18.96 24.64 -1.15
N GLN A 468 -17.87 23.94 -1.50
CA GLN A 468 -17.78 22.48 -1.55
C GLN A 468 -16.83 21.93 -0.48
N ASP A 469 -16.37 22.79 0.42
CA ASP A 469 -15.43 22.44 1.47
C ASP A 469 -16.15 21.87 2.69
N ILE A 470 -15.48 20.94 3.34
CA ILE A 470 -15.85 20.42 4.65
C ILE A 470 -14.96 21.10 5.68
N TYR A 471 -15.57 21.52 6.79
CA TYR A 471 -14.87 22.22 7.86
C TYR A 471 -14.91 21.42 9.15
N CYS A 472 -13.78 21.35 9.82
CA CYS A 472 -13.64 20.71 11.12
C CYS A 472 -13.39 21.76 12.18
N LEU A 473 -14.36 21.94 13.06
CA LEU A 473 -14.31 22.93 14.13
C LEU A 473 -14.15 22.23 15.47
N LEU A 474 -13.29 22.75 16.35
CA LEU A 474 -13.17 22.29 17.73
C LEU A 474 -13.52 23.41 18.70
N TYR A 475 -13.92 23.03 19.91
CA TYR A 475 -14.26 23.97 20.98
C TYR A 475 -14.09 23.31 22.36
N SER A 476 -14.13 24.11 23.43
CA SER A 476 -13.99 23.60 24.80
C SER A 476 -15.17 22.71 25.21
N ALA A 477 -14.89 21.51 25.72
CA ALA A 477 -15.92 20.63 26.26
C ALA A 477 -16.63 21.21 27.50
N ALA A 478 -15.99 22.16 28.20
CA ALA A 478 -16.58 22.87 29.33
C ALA A 478 -17.49 24.04 28.91
N GLY A 479 -17.44 24.45 27.63
CA GLY A 479 -18.17 25.61 27.11
C GLY A 479 -17.51 26.96 27.40
N ASP A 480 -16.30 26.96 27.96
CA ASP A 480 -15.49 28.17 28.18
C ASP A 480 -14.70 28.55 26.92
N LYS A 481 -14.33 29.83 26.80
CA LYS A 481 -13.45 30.31 25.72
C LYS A 481 -12.06 29.67 25.79
N LEU A 482 -11.55 29.25 24.64
CA LEU A 482 -10.15 28.86 24.46
C LEU A 482 -9.27 30.10 24.61
N GLN A 483 -8.29 30.01 25.52
CA GLN A 483 -7.39 31.13 25.84
C GLN A 483 -6.12 31.14 24.99
N THR A 484 -5.84 30.02 24.31
CA THR A 484 -4.71 29.83 23.42
C THR A 484 -5.15 28.92 22.27
N PRO A 485 -4.51 28.98 21.10
CA PRO A 485 -4.78 28.05 20.01
C PRO A 485 -4.67 26.60 20.48
N ALA A 486 -5.65 25.77 20.13
CA ALA A 486 -5.61 24.33 20.34
C ALA A 486 -4.83 23.62 19.23
N THR A 487 -4.52 24.32 18.13
CA THR A 487 -3.75 23.81 16.99
C THR A 487 -2.33 24.40 16.91
N LYS A 488 -1.46 23.75 16.13
CA LYS A 488 -0.06 24.15 15.89
C LYS A 488 0.10 25.32 14.95
#